data_AF-A0A5K0Z828-F1
#
_entry.id   AF-A0A5K0Z828-F1
#
_cell.length_a   1.000
_cell.length_b   1.000
_cell.length_c   1.000
_cell.angle_alpha   90.00
_cell.angle_beta   90.00
_cell.angle_gamma   90.00
#
_symmetry.space_group_name_H-M   'P 1'
#
loop_
_entity.id
_entity.type
_entity.pdbx_description
1 polymer ?
#
loop_
_entity_poly.entity_id
_entity_poly.type
_entity_poly.pdbx_seq_one_letter_code
_entity_poly.pdbx_strand_id
1 'polypeptide(L)'
;GNSNLQNLLILTAIRADKSRVMDYVNRLENFDGPAVGELAVEAELYEEAFAIFKKFSLNIQAVNVLLDNIRNIERAVEFALRVDEEAVWSQVAKAQLREGLVSDAIESFIRAEDATEFLDVIRAAEEVNAYHDLVKYLLMVRQKAKEPKVDGELIYAYAKIDRLGEIEEFILAPNVANLQTVGDRLYDEALYEAAKIIFSFISNWGKLASTLVKLRQFQGAVDAARKANSSKTWKEVCFACVDAEEFRLAQICGLNIIIQ
;
A
#
# COMPACT_ATOMS: atom_id res chain seq x y z
N GLY A 1 -24.84 28.83 31.73
CA GLY A 1 -25.17 29.92 30.79
C GLY A 1 -26.00 29.34 29.67
N ASN A 2 -26.93 30.10 29.10
CA ASN A 2 -27.90 29.58 28.13
C ASN A 2 -27.18 29.28 26.80
N SER A 3 -27.07 28.01 26.43
CA SER A 3 -26.28 27.56 25.27
C SER A 3 -26.76 28.18 23.95
N ASN A 4 -28.07 28.36 23.80
CA ASN A 4 -28.67 29.02 22.64
C ASN A 4 -28.25 30.48 22.49
N LEU A 5 -28.05 31.22 23.59
CA LEU A 5 -27.61 32.62 23.52
C LEU A 5 -26.14 32.71 23.11
N GLN A 6 -25.29 31.80 23.58
CA GLN A 6 -23.88 31.76 23.19
C GLN A 6 -23.72 31.33 21.73
N ASN A 7 -24.49 30.35 21.27
CA ASN A 7 -24.59 29.97 19.86
C ASN A 7 -24.96 31.19 19.01
N LEU A 8 -26.08 31.85 19.30
CA LEU A 8 -26.54 33.04 18.56
C LEU A 8 -25.48 34.15 18.50
N LEU A 9 -24.73 34.36 19.58
CA LEU A 9 -23.70 35.40 19.64
C LEU A 9 -22.52 35.09 18.71
N ILE A 10 -22.06 33.84 18.70
CA ILE A 10 -21.00 33.39 17.78
C ILE A 10 -21.52 33.39 16.33
N LEU A 11 -22.73 32.89 16.09
CA LEU A 11 -23.37 32.87 14.77
C LEU A 11 -23.52 34.28 14.17
N THR A 12 -23.91 35.25 15.01
CA THR A 12 -24.05 36.65 14.59
C THR A 12 -22.67 37.25 14.31
N ALA A 13 -21.67 36.96 15.14
CA ALA A 13 -20.29 37.40 14.91
C ALA A 13 -19.72 36.83 13.61
N ILE A 14 -19.93 35.55 13.30
CA ILE A 14 -19.50 34.92 12.04
C ILE A 14 -20.04 35.68 10.81
N ARG A 15 -21.29 36.17 10.89
CA ARG A 15 -21.95 36.88 9.79
C ARG A 15 -21.65 38.39 9.74
N ALA A 16 -21.43 39.02 10.89
CA ALA A 16 -21.35 40.48 11.00
C ALA A 16 -19.94 41.02 11.26
N ASP A 17 -19.11 40.30 12.03
CA ASP A 17 -17.76 40.71 12.40
C ASP A 17 -16.87 39.49 12.70
N LYS A 18 -16.25 38.98 11.63
CA LYS A 18 -15.38 37.80 11.67
C LYS A 18 -14.19 37.95 12.63
N SER A 19 -13.71 39.16 12.87
CA SER A 19 -12.51 39.42 13.70
C SER A 19 -12.70 39.07 15.19
N ARG A 20 -13.96 39.09 15.68
CA ARG A 20 -14.29 38.83 17.08
C ARG A 20 -14.62 37.38 17.38
N VAL A 21 -14.74 36.54 16.34
CA VAL A 21 -15.16 35.14 16.48
C VAL A 21 -14.16 34.37 17.34
N MET A 22 -12.85 34.56 17.14
CA MET A 22 -11.81 33.91 17.94
C MET A 22 -11.88 34.29 19.42
N ASP A 23 -12.11 35.57 19.74
CA ASP A 23 -12.27 36.04 21.12
C ASP A 23 -13.50 35.41 21.79
N TYR A 24 -14.61 35.29 21.06
CA TYR A 24 -15.82 34.65 21.56
C TYR A 24 -15.61 33.14 21.76
N VAL A 25 -14.95 32.44 20.85
CA VAL A 25 -14.60 31.01 20.99
C VAL A 25 -13.72 30.76 22.21
N ASN A 26 -12.75 31.64 22.46
CA ASN A 26 -11.88 31.53 23.63
C ASN A 26 -12.64 31.76 24.94
N ARG A 27 -13.52 32.78 24.99
CA ARG A 27 -14.22 33.20 26.22
C ARG A 27 -15.48 32.41 26.55
N LEU A 28 -16.17 31.86 25.55
CA LEU A 28 -17.43 31.14 25.74
C LEU A 28 -17.15 29.64 25.89
N GLU A 29 -17.85 28.97 26.81
CA GLU A 29 -17.65 27.54 27.10
C GLU A 29 -18.91 26.70 26.91
N ASN A 30 -20.09 27.33 26.87
CA ASN A 30 -21.37 26.64 26.77
C ASN A 30 -22.01 26.91 25.41
N PHE A 31 -21.37 26.46 24.33
CA PHE A 31 -21.92 26.51 22.98
C PHE A 31 -21.81 25.13 22.32
N ASP A 32 -22.52 24.94 21.22
CA ASP A 32 -22.55 23.67 20.49
C ASP A 32 -21.30 23.55 19.60
N GLY A 33 -20.27 22.83 20.08
CA GLY A 33 -18.99 22.67 19.40
C GLY A 33 -19.09 22.16 17.95
N PRO A 34 -19.75 21.01 17.69
CA PRO A 34 -19.96 20.51 16.34
C PRO A 34 -20.67 21.51 15.42
N ALA A 35 -21.83 22.05 15.83
CA ALA A 35 -22.64 22.91 14.97
C ALA A 35 -21.97 24.27 14.68
N VAL A 36 -21.33 24.86 15.69
CA VAL A 36 -20.62 26.14 15.54
C VAL A 36 -19.32 25.94 14.76
N GLY A 37 -18.64 24.81 14.94
CA GLY A 37 -17.44 24.44 14.19
C GLY A 37 -17.73 24.26 12.69
N GLU A 38 -18.78 23.52 12.33
CA GLU A 38 -19.19 23.35 10.93
C GLU A 38 -19.52 24.70 10.27
N LEU A 39 -20.26 25.57 10.95
CA LEU A 39 -20.56 26.89 10.39
C LEU A 39 -19.31 27.78 10.28
N ALA A 40 -18.35 27.66 11.19
CA ALA A 40 -17.08 28.36 11.08
C ALA A 40 -16.30 27.89 9.84
N VAL A 41 -16.31 26.60 9.53
CA VAL A 41 -15.74 26.06 8.28
C VAL A 41 -16.47 26.62 7.04
N GLU A 42 -17.81 26.62 7.03
CA GLU A 42 -18.61 27.19 5.93
C GLU A 42 -18.34 28.69 5.72
N ALA A 43 -17.98 29.41 6.78
CA ALA A 43 -17.66 30.83 6.74
C ALA A 43 -16.20 31.15 6.41
N GLU A 44 -15.40 30.13 6.07
CA GLU A 44 -13.95 30.19 5.80
C GLU A 44 -13.12 30.66 7.02
N LEU A 45 -13.61 30.43 8.23
CA LEU A 45 -12.95 30.75 9.50
C LEU A 45 -12.26 29.50 10.09
N TYR A 46 -11.22 29.05 9.40
CA TYR A 46 -10.62 27.73 9.67
C TYR A 46 -9.80 27.67 10.97
N GLU A 47 -9.13 28.74 11.37
CA GLU A 47 -8.38 28.78 12.64
C GLU A 47 -9.33 28.77 13.84
N GLU A 48 -10.45 29.51 13.73
CA GLU A 48 -11.53 29.50 14.71
C GLU A 48 -12.21 28.14 14.78
N ALA A 49 -12.52 27.53 13.62
CA ALA A 49 -13.09 26.19 13.55
C ALA A 49 -12.17 25.15 14.22
N PHE A 50 -10.87 25.20 13.93
CA PHE A 50 -9.88 24.33 14.56
C PHE A 50 -9.84 24.52 16.10
N ALA A 51 -9.85 25.77 16.57
CA ALA A 51 -9.87 26.07 18.00
C ALA A 51 -11.15 25.57 18.68
N ILE A 52 -12.31 25.68 18.01
CA ILE A 52 -13.58 25.12 18.48
C ILE A 52 -13.47 23.60 18.59
N PHE A 53 -13.12 22.89 17.51
CA PHE A 53 -13.05 21.43 17.51
C PHE A 53 -12.07 20.90 18.55
N LYS A 54 -10.91 21.57 18.70
CA LYS A 54 -9.93 21.26 19.75
C LYS A 54 -10.51 21.45 21.17
N LYS A 55 -11.31 22.49 21.40
CA LYS A 55 -11.90 22.78 22.72
C LYS A 55 -12.94 21.74 23.14
N PHE A 56 -13.66 21.17 22.17
CA PHE A 56 -14.68 20.14 22.41
C PHE A 56 -14.15 18.70 22.26
N SER A 57 -12.82 18.52 22.17
CA SER A 57 -12.17 17.22 21.99
C SER A 57 -12.63 16.46 20.74
N LEU A 58 -13.03 17.18 19.69
CA LEU A 58 -13.45 16.64 18.40
C LEU A 58 -12.23 16.51 17.49
N ASN A 59 -11.32 15.59 17.85
CA ASN A 59 -9.99 15.50 17.26
C ASN A 59 -10.01 15.21 15.74
N ILE A 60 -10.92 14.33 15.28
CA ILE A 60 -11.07 14.01 13.86
C ILE A 60 -11.45 15.25 13.05
N GLN A 61 -12.45 16.00 13.52
CA GLN A 61 -12.91 17.21 12.84
C GLN A 61 -11.83 18.30 12.86
N ALA A 62 -11.12 18.46 13.99
CA ALA A 62 -10.01 19.39 14.10
C ALA A 62 -8.89 19.10 13.07
N VAL A 63 -8.52 17.83 12.93
CA VAL A 63 -7.49 17.39 11.97
C VAL A 63 -7.96 17.56 10.53
N ASN A 64 -9.21 17.22 10.23
CA ASN A 64 -9.76 17.43 8.89
C ASN A 64 -9.77 18.92 8.50
N VAL A 65 -10.01 19.84 9.45
CA VAL A 65 -9.87 21.28 9.17
C VAL A 65 -8.43 21.65 8.81
N LEU A 66 -7.44 21.11 9.52
CA LEU A 66 -6.02 21.34 9.20
C LEU A 66 -5.62 20.77 7.83
N LEU A 67 -6.14 19.59 7.49
CA LEU A 67 -5.78 18.85 6.28
C LEU A 67 -6.51 19.38 5.03
N ASP A 68 -7.84 19.49 5.07
CA ASP A 68 -8.63 19.79 3.87
C ASP A 68 -8.70 21.30 3.57
N ASN A 69 -8.80 22.12 4.62
CA ASN A 69 -9.03 23.56 4.48
C ASN A 69 -7.73 24.37 4.59
N ILE A 70 -7.01 24.20 5.69
CA ILE A 70 -5.75 24.94 5.93
C ILE A 70 -4.62 24.36 5.06
N ARG A 71 -4.70 23.06 4.71
CA ARG A 71 -3.71 22.32 3.92
C ARG A 71 -2.31 22.37 4.52
N ASN A 72 -2.23 22.30 5.85
CA ASN A 72 -0.97 22.27 6.57
C ASN A 72 -0.77 20.92 7.25
N ILE A 73 -0.07 20.03 6.54
CA ILE A 73 0.20 18.66 6.98
C ILE A 73 1.11 18.66 8.20
N GLU A 74 2.12 19.52 8.27
CA GLU A 74 3.04 19.61 9.41
C GLU A 74 2.30 19.90 10.72
N ARG A 75 1.38 20.88 10.72
CA ARG A 75 0.52 21.16 11.88
C ARG A 75 -0.41 20.00 12.20
N ALA A 76 -0.91 19.30 11.19
CA ALA A 76 -1.77 18.13 11.40
C ALA A 76 -1.00 16.97 12.04
N VAL A 77 0.25 16.72 11.62
CA VAL A 77 1.16 15.74 12.22
C VAL A 77 1.51 16.13 13.66
N GLU A 78 1.83 17.40 13.92
CA GLU A 78 2.07 17.87 15.29
C GLU A 78 0.85 17.68 16.20
N PHE A 79 -0.35 17.92 15.67
CA PHE A 79 -1.58 17.69 16.41
C PHE A 79 -1.80 16.20 16.68
N ALA A 80 -1.60 15.35 15.67
CA ALA A 80 -1.68 13.90 15.79
C ALA A 80 -0.69 13.34 16.82
N LEU A 81 0.54 13.88 16.86
CA LEU A 81 1.55 13.53 17.88
C LEU A 81 1.13 13.89 19.32
N ARG A 82 0.32 14.93 19.50
CA ARG A 82 -0.15 15.36 20.82
C ARG A 82 -1.37 14.57 21.30
N VAL A 83 -2.27 14.23 20.37
CA VAL A 83 -3.50 13.49 20.68
C VAL A 83 -3.24 11.99 20.77
N ASP A 84 -2.35 11.48 19.90
CA ASP A 84 -1.93 10.08 19.81
C ASP A 84 -3.10 9.08 19.69
N GLU A 85 -4.13 9.45 18.94
CA GLU A 85 -5.28 8.60 18.63
C GLU A 85 -5.14 7.97 17.23
N GLU A 86 -5.42 6.67 17.13
CA GLU A 86 -5.38 5.91 15.87
C GLU A 86 -6.24 6.56 14.77
N ALA A 87 -7.47 6.96 15.12
CA ALA A 87 -8.41 7.57 14.17
C ALA A 87 -7.89 8.89 13.58
N VAL A 88 -7.10 9.65 14.34
CA VAL A 88 -6.48 10.89 13.87
C VAL A 88 -5.33 10.59 12.92
N TRP A 89 -4.46 9.63 13.27
CA TRP A 89 -3.36 9.19 12.41
C TRP A 89 -3.86 8.64 11.08
N SER A 90 -4.97 7.90 11.06
CA SER A 90 -5.62 7.47 9.82
C SER A 90 -6.00 8.63 8.90
N GLN A 91 -6.52 9.74 9.43
CA GLN A 91 -6.87 10.91 8.61
C GLN A 91 -5.63 11.60 8.06
N VAL A 92 -4.59 11.78 8.89
CA VAL A 92 -3.31 12.37 8.48
C VAL A 92 -2.67 11.53 7.38
N ALA A 93 -2.62 10.21 7.55
CA ALA A 93 -2.05 9.29 6.57
C ALA A 93 -2.78 9.35 5.22
N LYS A 94 -4.12 9.39 5.23
CA LYS A 94 -4.93 9.55 4.00
C LYS A 94 -4.64 10.87 3.29
N ALA A 95 -4.45 11.96 4.03
CA ALA A 95 -4.11 13.24 3.41
C ALA A 95 -2.68 13.28 2.86
N GLN A 96 -1.70 12.74 3.61
CA GLN A 96 -0.32 12.59 3.14
C GLN A 96 -0.25 11.76 1.84
N LEU A 97 -1.05 10.69 1.75
CA LEU A 97 -1.12 9.85 0.56
C LEU A 97 -1.66 10.62 -0.65
N ARG A 98 -2.69 11.47 -0.47
CA ARG A 98 -3.24 12.31 -1.55
C ARG A 98 -2.25 13.35 -2.08
N GLU A 99 -1.38 13.86 -1.20
CA GLU A 99 -0.35 14.84 -1.54
C GLU A 99 0.94 14.19 -2.09
N GLY A 100 0.98 12.86 -2.17
CA GLY A 100 2.12 12.10 -2.71
C GLY A 100 3.27 11.89 -1.73
N LEU A 101 3.08 12.21 -0.45
CA LEU A 101 4.06 11.96 0.63
C LEU A 101 3.96 10.50 1.09
N VAL A 102 4.32 9.56 0.21
CA VAL A 102 4.04 8.13 0.39
C VAL A 102 4.78 7.54 1.59
N SER A 103 6.06 7.83 1.79
CA SER A 103 6.81 7.31 2.95
C SER A 103 6.23 7.79 4.28
N ASP A 104 5.91 9.09 4.38
CA ASP A 104 5.31 9.66 5.60
C ASP A 104 3.89 9.12 5.85
N ALA A 105 3.12 8.93 4.77
CA ALA A 105 1.79 8.31 4.83
C ALA A 105 1.88 6.87 5.36
N ILE A 106 2.84 6.09 4.87
CA ILE A 106 3.07 4.71 5.30
C ILE A 106 3.42 4.67 6.80
N GLU A 107 4.32 5.53 7.28
CA GLU A 107 4.65 5.60 8.70
C GLU A 107 3.43 5.97 9.56
N SER A 108 2.64 6.94 9.10
CA SER A 108 1.41 7.36 9.78
C SER A 108 0.35 6.24 9.80
N PHE A 109 0.20 5.49 8.71
CA PHE A 109 -0.70 4.33 8.65
C PHE A 109 -0.25 3.19 9.56
N ILE A 110 1.06 2.94 9.67
CA ILE A 110 1.62 1.95 10.62
C ILE A 110 1.29 2.37 12.05
N ARG A 111 1.44 3.66 12.37
CA ARG A 111 1.13 4.19 13.70
C ARG A 111 -0.35 4.17 14.04
N ALA A 112 -1.21 4.40 13.06
CA ALA A 112 -2.66 4.21 13.18
C ALA A 112 -3.07 2.73 13.23
N GLU A 113 -2.13 1.82 12.92
CA GLU A 113 -2.38 0.42 12.61
C GLU A 113 -3.57 0.20 11.65
N ASP A 114 -3.74 1.10 10.68
CA ASP A 114 -4.93 1.13 9.84
C ASP A 114 -4.72 0.27 8.59
N ALA A 115 -5.50 -0.80 8.53
CA ALA A 115 -5.49 -1.80 7.46
C ALA A 115 -6.65 -1.60 6.46
N THR A 116 -7.37 -0.48 6.48
CA THR A 116 -8.54 -0.29 5.61
C THR A 116 -8.17 0.13 4.19
N GLU A 117 -7.12 0.96 4.02
CA GLU A 117 -6.75 1.55 2.72
C GLU A 117 -5.51 0.94 2.08
N PHE A 118 -5.23 -0.34 2.35
CA PHE A 118 -4.01 -0.98 1.86
C PHE A 118 -3.89 -0.96 0.33
N LEU A 119 -5.01 -1.01 -0.41
CA LEU A 119 -5.03 -0.93 -1.87
C LEU A 119 -4.48 0.41 -2.39
N ASP A 120 -4.83 1.51 -1.74
CA ASP A 120 -4.39 2.84 -2.15
C ASP A 120 -2.91 3.04 -1.81
N VAL A 121 -2.49 2.55 -0.63
CA VAL A 121 -1.09 2.58 -0.20
C VAL A 121 -0.20 1.76 -1.13
N ILE A 122 -0.64 0.56 -1.55
CA ILE A 122 0.09 -0.28 -2.51
C ILE A 122 0.30 0.48 -3.82
N ARG A 123 -0.76 1.06 -4.40
CA ARG A 123 -0.65 1.79 -5.67
C ARG A 123 0.33 2.96 -5.57
N ALA A 124 0.19 3.79 -4.53
CA ALA A 124 1.07 4.94 -4.34
C ALA A 124 2.53 4.52 -4.11
N ALA A 125 2.76 3.45 -3.34
CA ALA A 125 4.10 2.91 -3.12
C ALA A 125 4.73 2.32 -4.38
N GLU A 126 3.94 1.70 -5.25
CA GLU A 126 4.40 1.23 -6.56
C GLU A 126 4.80 2.39 -7.48
N GLU A 127 4.05 3.50 -7.49
CA GLU A 127 4.36 4.69 -8.30
C GLU A 127 5.69 5.35 -7.88
N VAL A 128 5.95 5.42 -6.58
CA VAL A 128 7.17 6.04 -6.01
C VAL A 128 8.32 5.02 -5.87
N ASN A 129 8.10 3.75 -6.17
CA ASN A 129 9.02 2.63 -5.92
C ASN A 129 9.47 2.50 -4.45
N ALA A 130 8.59 2.85 -3.51
CA ALA A 130 8.85 2.82 -2.07
C ALA A 130 8.61 1.42 -1.45
N TYR A 131 9.23 0.38 -2.03
CA TYR A 131 8.98 -1.01 -1.64
C TYR A 131 9.47 -1.36 -0.22
N HIS A 132 10.53 -0.72 0.26
CA HIS A 132 11.05 -0.98 1.62
C HIS A 132 10.05 -0.59 2.71
N ASP A 133 9.39 0.55 2.58
CA ASP A 133 8.40 1.02 3.54
C ASP A 133 7.08 0.27 3.36
N LEU A 134 6.72 -0.04 2.10
CA LEU A 134 5.55 -0.86 1.79
C LEU A 134 5.60 -2.22 2.49
N VAL A 135 6.75 -2.90 2.50
CA VAL A 135 6.93 -4.18 3.21
C VAL A 135 6.55 -4.06 4.69
N LYS A 136 7.03 -3.01 5.38
CA LYS A 136 6.74 -2.79 6.81
C LYS A 136 5.23 -2.65 7.05
N TYR A 137 4.55 -1.89 6.18
CA TYR A 137 3.11 -1.68 6.27
C TYR A 137 2.32 -2.95 5.96
N LEU A 138 2.66 -3.68 4.89
CA LEU A 138 1.98 -4.92 4.53
C LEU A 138 2.15 -5.99 5.62
N LEU A 139 3.30 -6.04 6.32
CA LEU A 139 3.50 -6.92 7.47
C LEU A 139 2.56 -6.56 8.64
N MET A 140 2.34 -5.27 8.91
CA MET A 140 1.36 -4.81 9.91
C MET A 140 -0.06 -5.20 9.48
N VAL A 141 -0.45 -4.91 8.23
CA VAL A 141 -1.78 -5.25 7.69
C VAL A 141 -2.05 -6.74 7.81
N ARG A 142 -1.07 -7.59 7.47
CA ARG A 142 -1.17 -9.05 7.55
C ARG A 142 -1.43 -9.58 8.96
N GLN A 143 -1.00 -8.87 10.01
CA GLN A 143 -1.31 -9.25 11.39
C GLN A 143 -2.81 -9.05 11.72
N LYS A 144 -3.46 -8.07 11.07
CA LYS A 144 -4.89 -7.79 11.26
C LYS A 144 -5.78 -8.61 10.31
N ALA A 145 -5.44 -8.64 9.02
CA ALA A 145 -6.21 -9.29 7.98
C ALA A 145 -5.31 -10.06 7.02
N LYS A 146 -5.61 -11.35 6.82
CA LYS A 146 -4.92 -12.20 5.83
C LYS A 146 -5.64 -12.08 4.50
N GLU A 147 -5.20 -11.17 3.67
CA GLU A 147 -5.76 -10.97 2.34
C GLU A 147 -4.83 -11.49 1.23
N PRO A 148 -5.37 -12.19 0.20
CA PRO A 148 -4.59 -12.67 -0.94
C PRO A 148 -3.80 -11.58 -1.65
N LYS A 149 -4.37 -10.37 -1.74
CA LYS A 149 -3.73 -9.23 -2.39
C LYS A 149 -2.54 -8.72 -1.57
N VAL A 150 -2.67 -8.64 -0.25
CA VAL A 150 -1.60 -8.21 0.67
C VAL A 150 -0.43 -9.20 0.62
N ASP A 151 -0.69 -10.49 0.78
CA ASP A 151 0.37 -11.52 0.72
C ASP A 151 1.05 -11.54 -0.66
N GLY A 152 0.28 -11.36 -1.74
CA GLY A 152 0.82 -11.32 -3.10
C GLY A 152 1.71 -10.10 -3.37
N GLU A 153 1.27 -8.92 -2.93
CA GLU A 153 2.07 -7.69 -3.07
C GLU A 153 3.29 -7.69 -2.16
N LEU A 154 3.23 -8.36 -1.00
CA LEU A 154 4.40 -8.50 -0.12
C LEU A 154 5.50 -9.34 -0.79
N ILE A 155 5.15 -10.45 -1.45
CA ILE A 155 6.10 -11.25 -2.24
C ILE A 155 6.69 -10.41 -3.38
N TYR A 156 5.85 -9.65 -4.07
CA TYR A 156 6.29 -8.78 -5.16
C TYR A 156 7.23 -7.67 -4.67
N ALA A 157 6.91 -7.04 -3.53
CA ALA A 157 7.76 -6.04 -2.90
C ALA A 157 9.12 -6.64 -2.49
N TYR A 158 9.15 -7.84 -1.91
CA TYR A 158 10.40 -8.56 -1.60
C TYR A 158 11.25 -8.82 -2.84
N ALA A 159 10.62 -9.16 -3.97
CA ALA A 159 11.33 -9.37 -5.24
C ALA A 159 11.94 -8.07 -5.77
N LYS A 160 11.26 -6.93 -5.61
CA LYS A 160 11.77 -5.61 -6.02
C LYS A 160 12.95 -5.13 -5.20
N ILE A 161 13.04 -5.52 -3.92
CA ILE A 161 14.18 -5.20 -3.05
C ILE A 161 15.26 -6.29 -3.03
N ASP A 162 15.20 -7.25 -3.97
CA ASP A 162 16.14 -8.37 -4.13
C ASP A 162 16.32 -9.24 -2.87
N ARG A 163 15.25 -9.37 -2.05
CA ARG A 163 15.24 -10.21 -0.85
C ARG A 163 14.67 -11.59 -1.14
N LEU A 164 15.39 -12.35 -1.96
CA LEU A 164 14.96 -13.68 -2.40
C LEU A 164 14.76 -14.67 -1.24
N GLY A 165 15.60 -14.61 -0.19
CA GLY A 165 15.47 -15.48 0.98
C GLY A 165 14.16 -15.25 1.75
N GLU A 166 13.71 -14.00 1.86
CA GLU A 166 12.44 -13.67 2.52
C GLU A 166 11.25 -14.21 1.70
N ILE A 167 11.36 -14.27 0.36
CA ILE A 167 10.36 -14.91 -0.49
C ILE A 167 10.29 -16.42 -0.21
N GLU A 168 11.44 -17.10 -0.15
CA GLU A 168 11.50 -18.55 0.12
C GLU A 168 10.91 -18.90 1.48
N GLU A 169 11.25 -18.14 2.53
CA GLU A 169 10.67 -18.32 3.85
C GLU A 169 9.16 -18.04 3.85
N PHE A 170 8.72 -16.99 3.14
CA PHE A 170 7.32 -16.58 3.11
C PHE A 170 6.41 -17.58 2.41
N ILE A 171 6.83 -18.14 1.27
CA ILE A 171 6.01 -19.12 0.53
C ILE A 171 5.90 -20.46 1.28
N LEU A 172 6.89 -20.81 2.11
CA LEU A 172 6.85 -21.99 2.98
C LEU A 172 5.91 -21.78 4.17
N ALA A 173 5.76 -20.53 4.62
CA ALA A 173 4.81 -20.17 5.67
C ALA A 173 3.35 -20.18 5.15
N PRO A 174 2.36 -20.35 6.03
CA PRO A 174 0.94 -20.27 5.65
C PRO A 174 0.61 -18.90 5.06
N ASN A 175 0.28 -18.86 3.78
CA ASN A 175 -0.06 -17.66 3.02
C ASN A 175 -1.34 -17.89 2.20
N VAL A 176 -2.00 -16.80 1.82
CA VAL A 176 -3.21 -16.81 0.98
C VAL A 176 -2.96 -16.18 -0.40
N ALA A 177 -1.69 -15.98 -0.77
CA ALA A 177 -1.31 -15.36 -2.04
C ALA A 177 -1.70 -16.23 -3.24
N ASN A 178 -2.13 -15.59 -4.32
CA ASN A 178 -2.22 -16.25 -5.61
C ASN A 178 -0.83 -16.26 -6.28
N LEU A 179 -0.04 -17.25 -5.90
CA LEU A 179 1.35 -17.43 -6.34
C LEU A 179 1.48 -17.53 -7.87
N GLN A 180 0.49 -18.07 -8.57
CA GLN A 180 0.52 -18.13 -10.04
C GLN A 180 0.53 -16.72 -10.63
N THR A 181 -0.40 -15.85 -10.21
CA THR A 181 -0.48 -14.47 -10.73
C THR A 181 0.73 -13.62 -10.35
N VAL A 182 1.28 -13.80 -9.14
CA VAL A 182 2.49 -13.08 -8.70
C VAL A 182 3.70 -13.55 -9.52
N GLY A 183 3.85 -14.86 -9.73
CA GLY A 183 4.92 -15.42 -10.55
C GLY A 183 4.84 -14.96 -12.01
N ASP A 184 3.64 -14.89 -12.59
CA ASP A 184 3.43 -14.36 -13.94
C ASP A 184 3.81 -12.87 -14.02
N ARG A 185 3.40 -12.04 -13.05
CA ARG A 185 3.79 -10.62 -12.97
C ARG A 185 5.31 -10.46 -12.89
N LEU A 186 5.97 -11.22 -12.02
CA LEU A 186 7.44 -11.18 -11.88
C LEU A 186 8.17 -11.63 -13.14
N TYR A 187 7.63 -12.61 -13.86
CA TYR A 187 8.17 -13.06 -15.14
C TYR A 187 8.11 -11.94 -16.19
N ASP A 188 6.97 -11.28 -16.31
CA ASP A 188 6.74 -10.24 -17.32
C ASP A 188 7.64 -9.01 -17.07
N GLU A 189 7.97 -8.73 -15.80
CA GLU A 189 8.90 -7.67 -15.39
C GLU A 189 10.38 -8.10 -15.36
N ALA A 190 10.70 -9.29 -15.89
CA ALA A 190 12.05 -9.85 -15.96
C ALA A 190 12.75 -10.13 -14.61
N LEU A 191 11.99 -10.23 -13.52
CA LEU A 191 12.47 -10.66 -12.20
C LEU A 191 12.51 -12.21 -12.14
N TYR A 192 13.31 -12.80 -13.02
CA TYR A 192 13.27 -14.24 -13.28
C TYR A 192 13.74 -15.11 -12.11
N GLU A 193 14.66 -14.63 -11.26
CA GLU A 193 15.10 -15.39 -10.07
C GLU A 193 13.96 -15.54 -9.05
N ALA A 194 13.23 -14.45 -8.77
CA ALA A 194 12.05 -14.51 -7.91
C ALA A 194 10.93 -15.37 -8.54
N ALA A 195 10.68 -15.22 -9.84
CA ALA A 195 9.70 -16.04 -10.54
C ALA A 195 10.07 -17.54 -10.53
N LYS A 196 11.36 -17.89 -10.61
CA LYS A 196 11.86 -19.27 -10.50
C LYS A 196 11.49 -19.89 -9.15
N ILE A 197 11.70 -19.16 -8.05
CA ILE A 197 11.38 -19.60 -6.70
C ILE A 197 9.87 -19.94 -6.61
N ILE A 198 9.02 -19.02 -7.09
CA ILE A 198 7.56 -19.18 -7.05
C ILE A 198 7.10 -20.35 -7.92
N PHE A 199 7.52 -20.42 -9.19
CA PHE A 199 7.10 -21.49 -10.11
C PHE A 199 7.60 -22.87 -9.69
N SER A 200 8.77 -22.93 -9.07
CA SER A 200 9.28 -24.17 -8.46
C SER A 200 8.38 -24.63 -7.30
N PHE A 201 7.95 -23.71 -6.44
CA PHE A 201 7.10 -24.02 -5.29
C PHE A 201 5.70 -24.51 -5.72
N ILE A 202 5.05 -23.82 -6.65
CA ILE A 202 3.71 -24.24 -7.15
C ILE A 202 3.78 -25.44 -8.12
N SER A 203 4.96 -25.97 -8.41
CA SER A 203 5.18 -27.05 -9.37
C SER A 203 4.64 -26.74 -10.79
N ASN A 204 4.65 -25.47 -11.21
CA ASN A 204 4.30 -25.08 -12.57
C ASN A 204 5.52 -25.26 -13.48
N TRP A 205 5.75 -26.51 -13.88
CA TRP A 205 6.92 -26.91 -14.66
C TRP A 205 7.00 -26.24 -16.03
N GLY A 206 5.86 -25.88 -16.64
CA GLY A 206 5.83 -25.20 -17.94
C GLY A 206 6.39 -23.78 -17.85
N LYS A 207 5.89 -22.99 -16.88
CA LYS A 207 6.40 -21.63 -16.63
C LYS A 207 7.81 -21.64 -16.04
N LEU A 208 8.14 -22.64 -15.20
CA LEU A 208 9.49 -22.82 -14.68
C LEU A 208 10.51 -23.12 -15.79
N ALA A 209 10.16 -23.94 -16.78
CA ALA A 209 11.05 -24.16 -17.92
C ALA A 209 11.30 -22.85 -18.70
N SER A 210 10.25 -22.05 -18.89
CA SER A 210 10.35 -20.74 -19.54
C SER A 210 11.21 -19.75 -18.75
N THR A 211 11.08 -19.67 -17.41
CA THR A 211 11.97 -18.84 -16.58
C THR A 211 13.42 -19.29 -16.66
N LEU A 212 13.68 -20.60 -16.57
CA LEU A 212 15.03 -21.15 -16.62
C LEU A 212 15.70 -20.91 -17.97
N VAL A 213 14.94 -20.93 -19.07
CA VAL A 213 15.41 -20.51 -20.40
C VAL A 213 15.87 -19.05 -20.37
N LYS A 214 15.07 -18.14 -19.79
CA LYS A 214 15.43 -16.71 -19.69
C LYS A 214 16.67 -16.47 -18.82
N LEU A 215 16.87 -17.28 -17.78
CA LEU A 215 18.06 -17.29 -16.94
C LEU A 215 19.27 -17.99 -17.58
N ARG A 216 19.15 -18.50 -18.81
CA ARG A 216 20.17 -19.32 -19.50
C ARG A 216 20.58 -20.58 -18.74
N GLN A 217 19.71 -21.09 -17.88
CA GLN A 217 19.91 -22.33 -17.12
C GLN A 217 19.29 -23.50 -17.89
N PHE A 218 19.86 -23.81 -19.06
CA PHE A 218 19.30 -24.78 -20.01
C PHE A 218 19.16 -26.19 -19.46
N GLN A 219 20.13 -26.66 -18.66
CA GLN A 219 20.05 -27.98 -18.03
C GLN A 219 18.79 -28.09 -17.14
N GLY A 220 18.55 -27.09 -16.30
CA GLY A 220 17.36 -27.04 -15.45
C GLY A 220 16.08 -26.90 -16.27
N ALA A 221 16.11 -26.13 -17.36
CA ALA A 221 14.96 -25.97 -18.25
C ALA A 221 14.54 -27.29 -18.92
N VAL A 222 15.51 -28.12 -19.34
CA VAL A 222 15.25 -29.46 -19.89
C VAL A 222 14.60 -30.37 -18.86
N ASP A 223 15.10 -30.36 -17.62
CA ASP A 223 14.55 -31.18 -16.54
C ASP A 223 13.15 -30.72 -16.13
N ALA A 224 12.90 -29.41 -16.11
CA ALA A 224 11.56 -28.85 -15.92
C ALA A 224 10.63 -29.22 -17.08
N ALA A 225 11.07 -29.14 -18.34
CA ALA A 225 10.28 -29.54 -19.50
C ALA A 225 9.89 -31.02 -19.47
N ARG A 226 10.80 -31.89 -19.01
CA ARG A 226 10.51 -33.32 -18.80
C ARG A 226 9.39 -33.54 -17.80
N LYS A 227 9.34 -32.77 -16.71
CA LYS A 227 8.27 -32.83 -15.71
C LYS A 227 6.97 -32.20 -16.21
N ALA A 228 7.05 -31.13 -17.01
CA ALA A 228 5.89 -30.48 -17.62
C ALA A 228 5.18 -31.41 -18.63
N ASN A 229 5.95 -32.26 -19.31
CA ASN A 229 5.47 -33.25 -20.27
C ASN A 229 4.55 -32.65 -21.34
N SER A 230 4.87 -31.44 -21.83
CA SER A 230 4.09 -30.71 -22.82
C SER A 230 4.91 -30.42 -24.06
N SER A 231 4.35 -30.73 -25.24
CA SER A 231 4.99 -30.49 -26.53
C SER A 231 5.28 -29.00 -26.77
N LYS A 232 4.45 -28.10 -26.21
CA LYS A 232 4.67 -26.65 -26.26
C LYS A 232 5.94 -26.25 -25.51
N THR A 233 6.10 -26.74 -24.27
CA THR A 233 7.28 -26.45 -23.44
C THR A 233 8.55 -27.03 -24.02
N TRP A 234 8.48 -28.25 -24.57
CA TRP A 234 9.63 -28.86 -25.24
C TRP A 234 10.09 -28.09 -26.46
N LYS A 235 9.17 -27.61 -27.31
CA LYS A 235 9.49 -26.77 -28.47
C LYS A 235 10.17 -25.47 -28.05
N GLU A 236 9.64 -24.80 -27.03
CA GLU A 236 10.22 -23.58 -26.48
C GLU A 236 11.66 -23.78 -25.99
N VAL A 237 11.89 -24.79 -25.14
CA VAL A 237 13.23 -25.09 -24.62
C VAL A 237 14.18 -25.54 -25.73
N CYS A 238 13.71 -26.34 -26.70
CA CYS A 238 14.53 -26.79 -27.82
C CYS A 238 15.03 -25.62 -28.67
N PHE A 239 14.13 -24.71 -29.07
CA PHE A 239 14.50 -23.53 -29.86
C PHE A 239 15.48 -22.64 -29.09
N ALA A 240 15.23 -22.40 -27.81
CA ALA A 240 16.13 -21.62 -26.99
C ALA A 240 17.52 -22.27 -26.82
N CYS A 241 17.61 -23.60 -26.70
CA CYS A 241 18.88 -24.31 -26.67
C CYS A 241 19.64 -24.23 -27.99
N VAL A 242 18.94 -24.26 -29.14
CA VAL A 242 19.56 -24.08 -30.46
C VAL A 242 20.09 -22.67 -30.62
N ASP A 243 19.30 -21.65 -30.24
CA ASP A 243 19.70 -20.24 -30.31
C ASP A 243 20.91 -19.93 -29.41
N ALA A 244 21.08 -20.70 -28.33
CA ALA A 244 22.21 -20.60 -27.42
C ALA A 244 23.38 -21.55 -27.76
N GLU A 245 23.34 -22.22 -28.91
CA GLU A 245 24.35 -23.18 -29.39
C GLU A 245 24.57 -24.41 -28.47
N GLU A 246 23.61 -24.70 -27.59
CA GLU A 246 23.61 -25.86 -26.69
C GLU A 246 23.04 -27.10 -27.38
N PHE A 247 23.72 -27.54 -28.44
CA PHE A 247 23.23 -28.59 -29.36
C PHE A 247 22.98 -29.94 -28.68
N ARG A 248 23.75 -30.28 -27.64
CA ARG A 248 23.57 -31.54 -26.90
C ARG A 248 22.24 -31.56 -26.16
N LEU A 249 21.85 -30.44 -25.56
CA LEU A 249 20.57 -30.31 -24.85
C LEU A 249 19.41 -30.18 -25.84
N ALA A 250 19.61 -29.44 -26.95
CA ALA A 250 18.64 -29.35 -28.03
C ALA A 250 18.30 -30.72 -28.64
N GLN A 251 19.28 -31.61 -28.81
CA GLN A 251 19.04 -32.97 -29.30
C GLN A 251 18.12 -33.76 -28.36
N ILE A 252 18.32 -33.66 -27.04
CA ILE A 252 17.49 -34.33 -26.04
C ILE A 252 16.06 -33.77 -26.07
N CYS A 253 15.90 -32.45 -26.18
CA CYS A 253 14.59 -31.83 -26.36
C CYS A 253 13.91 -32.30 -27.63
N GLY A 254 14.64 -32.31 -28.76
CA GLY A 254 14.12 -32.68 -30.08
C GLY A 254 13.54 -34.09 -30.13
N LEU A 255 14.22 -35.07 -29.49
CA LEU A 255 13.69 -36.44 -29.38
C LEU A 255 12.36 -36.48 -28.64
N ASN A 256 12.23 -35.73 -27.54
CA ASN A 256 11.00 -35.69 -26.74
C ASN A 256 9.85 -34.93 -27.44
N ILE A 257 10.15 -34.03 -28.38
CA ILE A 257 9.12 -33.38 -29.21
C ILE A 257 8.50 -34.36 -30.21
N ILE A 258 9.30 -35.27 -30.79
CA ILE A 258 8.86 -36.19 -31.84
C ILE A 258 8.04 -37.36 -31.27
N ILE A 259 8.34 -37.77 -30.04
CA ILE A 259 7.72 -38.92 -29.37
C ILE A 259 6.36 -38.56 -28.73
N GLN A 260 6.10 -37.28 -28.46
CA GLN A 260 4.84 -36.76 -27.90
C GLN A 260 3.86 -36.28 -28.98
#